data_AF-A0A2G5UBK5-F1
#
_entry.id   AF-A0A2G5UBK5-F1
#
_cell.length_a   1.000
_cell.length_b   1.000
_cell.length_c   1.000
_cell.angle_alpha   90.00
_cell.angle_beta   90.00
_cell.angle_gamma   90.00
#
_symmetry.space_group_name_H-M   'P 1'
#
loop_
_entity.id
_entity.type
_entity.pdbx_description
1 polymer ?
#
loop_
_entity_poly.entity_id
_entity_poly.type
_entity_poly.pdbx_seq_one_letter_code
_entity_poly.pdbx_strand_id
1 'polypeptide(L)'
;MTENFEFFIKTCILYDIYHWKSPENSYKTICKKYGPELISFTDFKALFSKTLIDNCNESTCKKNLAEILNSSYSALKLCILNDVICGKSIDIAHDKILEIIGKGKMAPWTHFHYWFQRFSDGNWDFGESPAPASPEFADLPIQIVKTIIENCDYSNQWTLRTVSRDLKIHVDLLKSPIGELKFRCNFDHFSLKIDKKYRIFGRENFKIQKYLYIYKDLENLEISKTENFEELAFLELQEKLSNPKLKLEVLEFKAEQCQDFEKIDKILEQIGRKLWVKSVKLR
;
A
#
# COMPACT_ATOMS: atom_id res chain seq x y z
N MET A 1 42.70 5.75 -10.04
CA MET A 1 41.53 5.58 -10.94
C MET A 1 41.28 4.12 -11.34
N THR A 2 42.16 3.17 -11.00
CA THR A 2 42.07 1.74 -11.37
C THR A 2 41.24 0.89 -10.41
N GLU A 3 41.15 1.25 -9.12
CA GLU A 3 40.35 0.51 -8.12
C GLU A 3 38.83 0.52 -8.36
N ASN A 4 38.31 1.43 -9.20
CA ASN A 4 36.87 1.54 -9.44
C ASN A 4 36.40 0.70 -10.64
N PHE A 5 37.27 0.47 -11.62
CA PHE A 5 36.91 -0.18 -12.89
C PHE A 5 36.62 -1.68 -12.75
N GLU A 6 37.50 -2.40 -12.06
CA GLU A 6 37.37 -3.84 -11.86
C GLU A 6 36.13 -4.16 -11.00
N PHE A 7 35.85 -3.34 -9.98
CA PHE A 7 34.65 -3.44 -9.16
C PHE A 7 33.37 -3.28 -9.98
N PHE A 8 33.34 -2.30 -10.90
CA PHE A 8 32.18 -2.06 -11.76
C PHE A 8 31.87 -3.24 -12.69
N ILE A 9 32.89 -3.73 -13.41
CA ILE A 9 32.70 -4.86 -14.34
C ILE A 9 32.29 -6.11 -13.57
N LYS A 10 32.97 -6.44 -12.45
CA LYS A 10 32.64 -7.62 -11.65
C LYS A 10 31.22 -7.58 -11.11
N THR A 11 30.75 -6.41 -10.66
CA THR A 11 29.37 -6.25 -10.18
C THR A 11 28.35 -6.49 -11.30
N CYS A 12 28.58 -5.92 -12.49
CA CYS A 12 27.69 -6.12 -13.64
C CYS A 12 27.69 -7.59 -14.09
N ILE A 13 28.86 -8.22 -14.15
CA ILE A 13 29.00 -9.65 -14.49
C ILE A 13 28.26 -10.51 -13.47
N LEU A 14 28.48 -10.30 -12.17
CA LEU A 14 27.83 -11.08 -11.11
C LEU A 14 26.31 -10.94 -11.15
N TYR A 15 25.81 -9.72 -11.37
CA TYR A 15 24.38 -9.44 -11.53
C TYR A 15 23.80 -10.13 -12.79
N ASP A 16 24.52 -10.09 -13.91
CA ASP A 16 24.12 -10.75 -15.15
C ASP A 16 24.16 -12.28 -15.03
N ILE A 17 25.13 -12.85 -14.30
CA ILE A 17 25.20 -14.29 -13.98
C ILE A 17 23.99 -14.71 -13.14
N TYR A 18 23.66 -13.97 -12.08
CA TYR A 18 22.49 -14.27 -11.23
C TYR A 18 21.19 -14.33 -12.04
N HIS A 19 21.09 -13.48 -13.07
CA HIS A 19 19.94 -13.45 -13.98
C HIS A 19 20.13 -14.28 -15.26
N TRP A 20 21.03 -15.27 -15.23
CA TRP A 20 21.22 -16.28 -16.28
C TRP A 20 21.52 -15.70 -17.67
N LYS A 21 22.21 -14.56 -17.72
CA LYS A 21 22.58 -13.92 -18.98
C LYS A 21 23.86 -14.55 -19.54
N SER A 22 23.90 -14.74 -20.86
CA SER A 22 25.11 -15.24 -21.53
C SER A 22 26.24 -14.17 -21.53
N PRO A 23 27.52 -14.58 -21.61
CA PRO A 23 28.63 -13.64 -21.71
C PRO A 23 28.52 -12.71 -22.93
N GLU A 24 27.97 -13.18 -24.06
CA GLU A 24 27.78 -12.35 -25.25
C GLU A 24 26.76 -11.23 -25.00
N ASN A 25 25.64 -11.53 -24.35
CA ASN A 25 24.61 -10.55 -24.04
C ASN A 25 25.07 -9.58 -22.94
N SER A 26 25.80 -10.10 -21.94
CA SER A 26 26.42 -9.27 -20.90
C SER A 26 27.42 -8.30 -21.52
N TYR A 27 28.31 -8.77 -22.39
CA TYR A 27 29.29 -7.94 -23.09
C TYR A 27 28.63 -6.83 -23.92
N LYS A 28 27.58 -7.15 -24.70
CA LYS A 28 26.82 -6.13 -25.46
C LYS A 28 26.30 -5.00 -24.57
N THR A 29 25.88 -5.33 -23.34
CA THR A 29 25.35 -4.36 -22.38
C THR A 29 26.46 -3.43 -21.87
N ILE A 30 27.63 -4.01 -21.56
CA ILE A 30 28.83 -3.25 -21.17
C ILE A 30 29.29 -2.33 -22.30
N CYS A 31 29.37 -2.82 -23.54
CA CYS A 31 29.78 -2.00 -24.69
C CYS A 31 28.79 -0.86 -24.97
N LYS A 32 27.48 -1.10 -24.83
CA LYS A 32 26.46 -0.05 -24.99
C LYS A 32 26.63 1.06 -23.97
N LYS A 33 27.12 0.74 -22.76
CA LYS A 33 27.31 1.69 -21.67
C LYS A 33 28.60 2.49 -21.78
N TYR A 34 29.70 1.80 -22.02
CA TYR A 34 31.07 2.29 -21.80
C TYR A 34 31.94 2.27 -23.05
N GLY A 35 31.38 1.84 -24.19
CA GLY A 35 32.12 1.65 -25.44
C GLY A 35 32.84 0.31 -25.53
N PRO A 36 33.11 -0.19 -26.75
CA PRO A 36 33.88 -1.42 -26.98
C PRO A 36 35.37 -1.29 -26.60
N GLU A 37 35.90 -0.08 -26.50
CA GLU A 37 37.27 0.22 -26.09
C GLU A 37 37.55 -0.08 -24.61
N LEU A 38 36.50 -0.25 -23.81
CA LEU A 38 36.60 -0.48 -22.37
C LEU A 38 37.34 -1.78 -22.03
N ILE A 39 36.99 -2.86 -22.73
CA ILE A 39 37.54 -4.21 -22.53
C ILE A 39 37.29 -5.05 -23.78
N SER A 40 38.28 -5.83 -24.20
CA SER A 40 38.11 -6.77 -25.31
C SER A 40 37.11 -7.87 -24.94
N PHE A 41 36.42 -8.43 -25.94
CA PHE A 41 35.50 -9.54 -25.67
C PHE A 41 36.21 -10.76 -25.05
N THR A 42 37.45 -11.03 -25.47
CA THR A 42 38.27 -12.13 -24.94
C THR A 42 38.55 -11.95 -23.45
N ASP A 43 39.00 -10.76 -23.04
CA ASP A 43 39.29 -10.47 -21.63
C ASP A 43 38.01 -10.45 -20.79
N PHE A 44 36.93 -9.88 -21.34
CA PHE A 44 35.63 -9.90 -20.70
C PHE A 44 35.14 -11.34 -20.46
N LYS A 45 35.25 -12.21 -21.47
CA LYS A 45 34.83 -13.62 -21.37
C LYS A 45 35.66 -14.39 -20.36
N ALA A 46 36.96 -14.10 -20.25
CA ALA A 46 37.82 -14.66 -19.21
C ALA A 46 37.37 -14.22 -17.80
N LEU A 47 37.07 -12.93 -17.60
CA LEU A 47 36.53 -12.42 -16.34
C LEU A 47 35.17 -13.04 -16.00
N PHE A 48 34.26 -13.11 -16.98
CA PHE A 48 32.95 -13.71 -16.81
C PHE A 48 33.05 -15.18 -16.35
N SER A 49 33.92 -15.95 -17.01
CA SER A 49 34.13 -17.36 -16.68
C SER A 49 34.71 -17.52 -15.27
N LYS A 50 35.67 -16.67 -14.89
CA LYS A 50 36.23 -16.66 -13.53
C LYS A 50 35.17 -16.32 -12.49
N THR A 51 34.38 -15.26 -12.70
CA THR A 51 33.30 -14.88 -11.78
C THR A 51 32.24 -15.97 -11.66
N LEU A 52 31.92 -16.67 -12.75
CA LEU A 52 30.99 -17.80 -12.73
C LEU A 52 31.52 -18.96 -11.87
N ILE A 53 32.81 -19.29 -11.98
CA ILE A 53 33.46 -20.33 -11.16
C ILE A 53 33.44 -19.94 -9.68
N ASP A 54 33.79 -18.69 -9.36
CA ASP A 54 33.80 -18.17 -7.98
C ASP A 54 32.38 -18.12 -7.36
N ASN A 55 31.34 -18.12 -8.20
CA ASN A 55 29.92 -18.04 -7.82
C ASN A 55 29.13 -19.23 -8.38
N CYS A 56 29.70 -20.43 -8.29
CA CYS A 56 29.29 -21.65 -9.01
C CYS A 56 27.84 -22.13 -8.80
N ASN A 57 27.13 -21.62 -7.80
CA ASN A 57 25.72 -21.92 -7.57
C ASN A 57 24.93 -20.65 -7.24
N GLU A 58 23.63 -20.71 -7.49
CA GLU A 58 22.70 -19.59 -7.32
C GLU A 58 22.72 -19.01 -5.90
N SER A 59 22.80 -19.88 -4.87
CA SER A 59 22.82 -19.44 -3.46
C SER A 59 24.07 -18.63 -3.13
N THR A 60 25.26 -19.10 -3.54
CA THR A 60 26.52 -18.37 -3.38
C THR A 60 26.51 -17.06 -4.17
N CYS A 61 26.07 -17.11 -5.43
CA CYS A 61 25.96 -15.93 -6.29
C CYS A 61 25.05 -14.86 -5.67
N LYS A 62 23.87 -15.27 -5.22
CA LYS A 62 22.90 -14.41 -4.54
C LYS A 62 23.48 -13.78 -3.28
N LYS A 63 24.12 -14.58 -2.43
CA LYS A 63 24.72 -14.12 -1.17
C LYS A 63 25.77 -13.06 -1.43
N ASN A 64 26.71 -13.32 -2.34
CA ASN A 64 27.80 -12.41 -2.66
C ASN A 64 27.27 -11.11 -3.29
N LEU A 65 26.29 -11.22 -4.19
CA LEU A 65 25.65 -10.06 -4.80
C LEU A 65 24.88 -9.23 -3.76
N ALA A 66 24.12 -9.87 -2.87
CA ALA A 66 23.42 -9.20 -1.79
C ALA A 66 24.40 -8.47 -0.84
N GLU A 67 25.55 -9.06 -0.53
CA GLU A 67 26.59 -8.42 0.29
C GLU A 67 27.14 -7.15 -0.38
N ILE A 68 27.41 -7.21 -1.69
CA ILE A 68 27.87 -6.06 -2.48
C ILE A 68 26.80 -4.97 -2.53
N LEU A 69 25.54 -5.32 -2.81
CA LEU A 69 24.45 -4.35 -2.93
C LEU A 69 24.11 -3.68 -1.59
N ASN A 70 24.23 -4.40 -0.48
CA ASN A 70 24.01 -3.85 0.86
C ASN A 70 25.17 -2.97 1.34
N SER A 71 26.39 -3.21 0.86
CA SER A 71 27.58 -2.44 1.27
C SER A 71 27.90 -1.26 0.33
N SER A 72 27.33 -1.23 -0.87
CA SER A 72 27.65 -0.22 -1.88
C SER A 72 26.41 0.29 -2.62
N TYR A 73 26.03 1.54 -2.32
CA TYR A 73 24.97 2.22 -3.06
C TYR A 73 25.33 2.43 -4.54
N SER A 74 26.63 2.59 -4.84
CA SER A 74 27.12 2.63 -6.23
C SER A 74 26.87 1.30 -6.95
N ALA A 75 27.01 0.15 -6.27
CA ALA A 75 26.69 -1.14 -6.85
C ALA A 75 25.19 -1.26 -7.19
N LEU A 76 24.32 -0.78 -6.31
CA LEU A 76 22.88 -0.71 -6.58
C LEU A 76 22.59 0.13 -7.84
N LYS A 77 23.16 1.33 -7.95
CA LYS A 77 23.02 2.19 -9.14
C LYS A 77 23.50 1.48 -10.42
N LEU A 78 24.58 0.70 -10.37
CA LEU A 78 25.05 -0.08 -11.53
C LEU A 78 24.02 -1.10 -11.98
N CYS A 79 23.42 -1.86 -11.06
CA CYS A 79 22.40 -2.85 -11.39
C CYS A 79 21.15 -2.20 -11.99
N ILE A 80 20.71 -1.06 -11.45
CA ILE A 80 19.59 -0.28 -12.02
C ILE A 80 19.93 0.17 -13.45
N LEU A 81 21.11 0.73 -13.67
CA LEU A 81 21.53 1.17 -15.00
C LEU A 81 21.67 -0.01 -15.98
N ASN A 82 22.20 -1.15 -15.52
CA ASN A 82 22.28 -2.36 -16.33
C ASN A 82 20.89 -2.78 -16.84
N ASP A 83 19.88 -2.67 -15.98
CA ASP A 83 18.50 -3.01 -16.29
C ASP A 83 17.84 -2.05 -17.28
N VAL A 84 18.08 -0.75 -17.12
CA VAL A 84 17.66 0.28 -18.08
C VAL A 84 18.29 0.05 -19.45
N ILE A 85 19.59 -0.25 -19.52
CA ILE A 85 20.29 -0.51 -20.78
C ILE A 85 19.74 -1.75 -21.49
N CYS A 86 19.33 -2.75 -20.71
CA CYS A 86 18.64 -3.95 -21.18
C CYS A 86 17.16 -3.71 -21.56
N GLY A 87 16.63 -2.50 -21.37
CA GLY A 87 15.24 -2.16 -21.70
C GLY A 87 14.20 -2.82 -20.81
N LYS A 88 14.57 -3.21 -19.59
CA LYS A 88 13.59 -3.76 -18.62
C LYS A 88 12.64 -2.66 -18.16
N SER A 89 11.41 -3.02 -17.79
CA SER A 89 10.51 -2.08 -17.10
C SER A 89 10.97 -1.85 -15.66
N ILE A 90 10.53 -0.72 -15.08
CA ILE A 90 10.86 -0.35 -13.71
C ILE A 90 10.44 -1.43 -12.70
N ASP A 91 9.24 -2.02 -12.87
CA ASP A 91 8.72 -3.06 -11.97
C ASP A 91 9.58 -4.33 -12.04
N ILE A 92 9.93 -4.78 -13.25
CA ILE A 92 10.79 -5.97 -13.45
C ILE A 92 12.17 -5.74 -12.84
N ALA A 93 12.74 -4.54 -13.03
CA ALA A 93 14.06 -4.21 -12.49
C ALA A 93 14.03 -4.15 -10.95
N HIS A 94 12.97 -3.59 -10.39
CA HIS A 94 12.77 -3.48 -8.95
C HIS A 94 12.64 -4.87 -8.30
N ASP A 95 11.76 -5.71 -8.83
CA ASP A 95 11.49 -7.04 -8.29
C ASP A 95 12.73 -7.92 -8.29
N LYS A 96 13.55 -7.85 -9.36
CA LYS A 96 14.82 -8.56 -9.45
C LYS A 96 15.81 -8.15 -8.37
N ILE A 97 15.94 -6.86 -8.12
CA ILE A 97 16.83 -6.33 -7.08
C ILE A 97 16.30 -6.66 -5.68
N LEU A 98 14.99 -6.57 -5.47
CA LEU A 98 14.32 -7.01 -4.22
C LEU A 98 14.55 -8.49 -3.94
N GLU A 99 14.51 -9.33 -4.96
CA GLU A 99 14.73 -10.77 -4.84
C GLU A 99 16.12 -11.08 -4.27
N ILE A 100 17.13 -10.26 -4.62
CA ILE A 100 18.51 -10.39 -4.16
C ILE A 100 18.67 -9.86 -2.73
N ILE A 101 18.23 -8.63 -2.47
CA ILE A 101 18.50 -7.90 -1.22
C ILE A 101 17.54 -8.31 -0.08
N GLY A 102 16.33 -8.72 -0.43
CA GLY A 102 15.23 -9.01 0.49
C GLY A 102 14.38 -7.78 0.80
N LYS A 103 13.06 -8.01 1.00
CA LYS A 103 12.02 -6.96 1.12
C LYS A 103 12.23 -5.90 2.20
N GLY A 104 13.08 -6.14 3.19
CA GLY A 104 13.33 -5.22 4.32
C GLY A 104 14.65 -4.45 4.28
N LYS A 105 15.48 -4.63 3.23
CA LYS A 105 16.84 -4.07 3.16
C LYS A 105 17.10 -3.18 1.95
N MET A 106 16.12 -3.01 1.07
CA MET A 106 16.28 -2.22 -0.14
C MET A 106 16.24 -0.72 0.16
N ALA A 107 16.95 0.08 -0.66
CA ALA A 107 16.77 1.52 -0.69
C ALA A 107 15.27 1.87 -0.89
N PRO A 108 14.78 2.99 -0.34
CA PRO A 108 13.39 3.39 -0.52
C PRO A 108 12.98 3.35 -2.00
N TRP A 109 11.75 2.91 -2.30
CA TRP A 109 11.21 2.86 -3.67
C TRP A 109 11.51 4.12 -4.48
N THR A 110 11.47 5.27 -3.81
CA THR A 110 11.74 6.59 -4.37
C THR A 110 13.18 6.79 -4.83
N HIS A 111 14.15 6.28 -4.09
CA HIS A 111 15.55 6.24 -4.52
C HIS A 111 15.71 5.35 -5.76
N PHE A 112 15.10 4.17 -5.75
CA PHE A 112 15.14 3.27 -6.90
C PHE A 112 14.51 3.93 -8.13
N HIS A 113 13.30 4.47 -7.98
CA HIS A 113 12.55 5.13 -9.03
C HIS A 113 13.31 6.34 -9.61
N TYR A 114 13.87 7.19 -8.76
CA TYR A 114 14.67 8.33 -9.19
C TYR A 114 15.84 7.91 -10.09
N TRP A 115 16.66 6.94 -9.65
CA TRP A 115 17.80 6.49 -10.45
C TRP A 115 17.36 5.78 -11.73
N PHE A 116 16.30 4.98 -11.67
CA PHE A 116 15.76 4.30 -12.84
C PHE A 116 15.28 5.31 -13.90
N GLN A 117 14.51 6.32 -13.50
CA GLN A 117 14.02 7.36 -14.40
C GLN A 117 15.18 8.16 -14.99
N ARG A 118 16.11 8.61 -14.14
CA ARG A 118 17.30 9.38 -14.55
C ARG A 118 18.15 8.63 -15.59
N PHE A 119 18.38 7.34 -15.38
CA PHE A 119 19.10 6.50 -16.34
C PHE A 119 18.31 6.27 -17.62
N SER A 120 16.98 6.15 -17.53
CA SER A 120 16.09 6.01 -18.68
C SER A 120 16.08 7.26 -19.57
N ASP A 121 16.25 8.43 -18.97
CA ASP A 121 16.39 9.72 -19.66
C ASP A 121 17.78 9.90 -20.31
N GLY A 122 18.66 8.90 -20.22
CA GLY A 122 20.00 8.92 -20.83
C GLY A 122 21.07 9.56 -19.97
N ASN A 123 20.75 10.03 -18.76
CA ASN A 123 21.74 10.55 -17.83
C ASN A 123 22.37 9.41 -17.02
N TRP A 124 23.45 8.84 -17.55
CA TRP A 124 24.15 7.68 -16.96
C TRP A 124 25.23 8.05 -15.93
N ASP A 125 25.34 9.32 -15.54
CA ASP A 125 26.28 9.74 -14.50
C ASP A 125 25.83 9.29 -13.10
N PHE A 126 26.83 9.07 -12.24
CA PHE A 126 26.63 8.60 -10.87
C PHE A 126 26.64 9.76 -9.87
N GLY A 127 26.22 10.97 -10.32
CA GLY A 127 26.38 12.23 -9.60
C GLY A 127 25.95 12.22 -8.12
N GLU A 128 26.37 13.26 -7.39
CA GLU A 128 26.18 13.37 -5.93
C GLU A 128 24.76 13.71 -5.48
N SER A 129 23.84 14.02 -6.39
CA SER A 129 22.52 14.52 -5.99
C SER A 129 21.85 13.50 -5.06
N PRO A 130 21.46 13.91 -3.83
CA PRO A 130 20.51 13.12 -3.08
C PRO A 130 19.28 12.98 -3.98
N ALA A 131 18.70 11.78 -4.02
CA ALA A 131 17.38 11.65 -4.63
C ALA A 131 16.52 12.79 -4.06
N PRO A 132 15.82 13.58 -4.90
CA PRO A 132 14.91 14.59 -4.39
C PRO A 132 14.03 13.90 -3.34
N ALA A 133 13.85 14.56 -2.20
CA ALA A 133 13.06 14.02 -1.11
C ALA A 133 11.77 13.47 -1.73
N SER A 134 11.53 12.18 -1.48
CA SER A 134 10.34 11.48 -1.94
C SER A 134 9.13 12.37 -1.68
N PRO A 135 8.35 12.77 -2.70
CA PRO A 135 7.12 13.49 -2.40
C PRO A 135 6.25 12.57 -1.55
N GLU A 136 6.02 13.00 -0.31
CA GLU A 136 5.14 12.34 0.61
C GLU A 136 3.69 12.67 0.24
N PHE A 137 2.73 11.94 0.80
CA PHE A 137 1.32 12.27 0.62
C PHE A 137 1.01 13.71 1.05
N ALA A 138 1.76 14.23 2.04
CA ALA A 138 1.66 15.61 2.51
C ALA A 138 2.11 16.66 1.47
N ASP A 139 2.92 16.27 0.49
CA ASP A 139 3.42 17.14 -0.58
C ASP A 139 2.43 17.26 -1.76
N LEU A 140 1.35 16.47 -1.76
CA LEU A 140 0.32 16.56 -2.79
C LEU A 140 -0.41 17.89 -2.72
N PRO A 141 -0.69 18.55 -3.87
CA PRO A 141 -1.54 19.73 -3.89
C PRO A 141 -2.90 19.44 -3.26
N ILE A 142 -3.40 20.38 -2.46
CA ILE A 142 -4.62 20.16 -1.68
C ILE A 142 -5.85 19.75 -2.52
N GLN A 143 -5.92 20.19 -3.78
CA GLN A 143 -7.01 19.81 -4.69
C GLN A 143 -6.97 18.32 -5.06
N ILE A 144 -5.78 17.73 -5.17
CA ILE A 144 -5.62 16.30 -5.42
C ILE A 144 -6.04 15.50 -4.18
N VAL A 145 -5.60 15.92 -3.00
CA VAL A 145 -5.98 15.30 -1.72
C VAL A 145 -7.51 15.31 -1.55
N LYS A 146 -8.17 16.44 -1.84
CA LYS A 146 -9.64 16.52 -1.81
C LYS A 146 -10.30 15.54 -2.77
N THR A 147 -9.84 15.50 -4.02
CA THR A 147 -10.35 14.56 -5.03
C THR A 147 -10.23 13.12 -4.56
N ILE A 148 -9.11 12.74 -3.93
CA ILE A 148 -8.92 11.39 -3.37
C ILE A 148 -9.95 11.12 -2.28
N ILE A 149 -10.09 12.01 -1.30
CA ILE A 149 -11.04 11.84 -0.18
C ILE A 149 -12.49 11.74 -0.70
N GLU A 150 -12.87 12.56 -1.68
CA GLU A 150 -14.21 12.55 -2.30
C GLU A 150 -14.54 11.23 -3.01
N ASN A 151 -13.53 10.56 -3.57
CA ASN A 151 -13.68 9.25 -4.22
C ASN A 151 -13.55 8.07 -3.25
N CYS A 152 -13.13 8.29 -2.00
CA CYS A 152 -13.11 7.25 -0.98
C CYS A 152 -14.52 6.94 -0.47
N ASP A 153 -14.78 5.67 -0.17
CA ASP A 153 -15.97 5.29 0.58
C ASP A 153 -15.91 5.80 2.04
N TYR A 154 -17.05 5.77 2.74
CA TYR A 154 -17.15 6.28 4.11
C TYR A 154 -16.17 5.62 5.09
N SER A 155 -15.88 4.32 4.92
CA SER A 155 -14.94 3.61 5.81
C SER A 155 -13.53 4.16 5.64
N ASN A 156 -13.09 4.27 4.37
CA ASN A 156 -11.78 4.81 4.03
C ASN A 156 -11.66 6.30 4.38
N GLN A 157 -12.72 7.10 4.21
CA GLN A 157 -12.74 8.49 4.70
C GLN A 157 -12.56 8.56 6.22
N TRP A 158 -13.17 7.64 6.97
CA TRP A 158 -13.00 7.58 8.43
C TRP A 158 -11.58 7.21 8.82
N THR A 159 -10.96 6.25 8.14
CA THR A 159 -9.55 5.93 8.32
C THR A 159 -8.69 7.17 8.05
N LEU A 160 -8.88 7.86 6.91
CA LEU A 160 -8.15 9.08 6.57
C LEU A 160 -8.29 10.18 7.63
N ARG A 161 -9.48 10.32 8.23
CA ARG A 161 -9.75 11.27 9.33
C ARG A 161 -8.87 11.02 10.56
N THR A 162 -8.44 9.78 10.80
CA THR A 162 -7.62 9.41 11.96
C THR A 162 -6.11 9.52 11.72
N VAL A 163 -5.67 9.66 10.46
CA VAL A 163 -4.24 9.66 10.10
C VAL A 163 -3.55 10.97 10.51
N SER A 164 -4.14 12.13 10.21
CA SER A 164 -3.53 13.44 10.51
C SER A 164 -4.57 14.52 10.79
N ARG A 165 -4.13 15.62 11.43
CA ARG A 165 -4.99 16.78 11.70
C ARG A 165 -5.47 17.46 10.41
N ASP A 166 -4.63 17.53 9.40
CA ASP A 166 -4.96 18.19 8.12
C ASP A 166 -5.97 17.35 7.34
N LEU A 167 -5.73 16.03 7.23
CA LEU A 167 -6.70 15.10 6.63
C LEU A 167 -8.04 15.15 7.36
N LYS A 168 -8.02 15.19 8.69
CA LYS A 168 -9.24 15.37 9.49
C LYS A 168 -10.00 16.63 9.09
N ILE A 169 -9.33 17.78 8.96
CA ILE A 169 -9.98 19.04 8.55
C ILE A 169 -10.62 18.88 7.17
N HIS A 170 -9.91 18.27 6.22
CA HIS A 170 -10.40 18.11 4.85
C HIS A 170 -11.54 17.10 4.73
N VAL A 171 -11.44 15.93 5.35
CA VAL A 171 -12.54 14.96 5.46
C VAL A 171 -13.76 15.63 6.10
N ASP A 172 -13.54 16.43 7.14
CA ASP A 172 -14.62 17.11 7.86
C ASP A 172 -15.26 18.24 7.04
N LEU A 173 -14.57 18.83 6.06
CA LEU A 173 -15.15 19.89 5.21
C LEU A 173 -16.06 19.33 4.12
N LEU A 174 -15.88 18.07 3.74
CA LEU A 174 -16.70 17.43 2.73
C LEU A 174 -18.13 17.19 3.26
N LYS A 175 -19.10 17.31 2.36
CA LYS A 175 -20.50 16.97 2.66
C LYS A 175 -20.53 15.50 3.05
N SER A 176 -21.07 15.18 4.22
CA SER A 176 -21.17 13.78 4.70
C SER A 176 -21.80 12.92 3.60
N PRO A 177 -21.10 11.87 3.11
CA PRO A 177 -21.60 11.03 2.02
C PRO A 177 -22.71 10.08 2.47
N ILE A 178 -23.00 10.01 3.79
CA ILE A 178 -23.96 9.07 4.34
C ILE A 178 -25.37 9.55 4.09
N GLY A 179 -26.08 8.87 3.19
CA GLY A 179 -27.51 9.08 3.00
C GLY A 179 -28.33 8.39 4.09
N GLU A 180 -27.96 7.17 4.45
CA GLU A 180 -28.77 6.31 5.31
C GLU A 180 -27.97 5.65 6.42
N LEU A 181 -28.43 5.81 7.67
CA LEU A 181 -27.99 5.04 8.83
C LEU A 181 -29.18 4.26 9.39
N LYS A 182 -29.09 2.93 9.45
CA LYS A 182 -30.08 2.08 10.11
C LYS A 182 -29.42 1.20 11.14
N PHE A 183 -29.96 1.18 12.34
CA PHE A 183 -29.51 0.27 13.38
C PHE A 183 -30.69 -0.60 13.83
N ARG A 184 -30.48 -1.91 13.83
CA ARG A 184 -31.50 -2.89 14.20
C ARG A 184 -31.01 -3.80 15.31
N CYS A 185 -31.80 -3.90 16.36
CA CYS A 185 -31.65 -4.85 17.44
C CYS A 185 -32.63 -6.00 17.20
N ASN A 186 -32.11 -7.15 16.79
CA ASN A 186 -32.90 -8.37 16.59
C ASN A 186 -32.63 -9.37 17.72
N PHE A 187 -33.49 -10.36 17.90
CA PHE A 187 -33.38 -11.35 18.99
C PHE A 187 -32.01 -12.02 19.16
N ASP A 188 -31.28 -12.29 18.08
CA ASP A 188 -30.01 -13.03 18.10
C ASP A 188 -28.81 -12.26 17.54
N HIS A 189 -29.00 -11.02 17.04
CA HIS A 189 -27.93 -10.18 16.50
C HIS A 189 -28.33 -8.71 16.36
N PHE A 190 -27.31 -7.85 16.30
CA PHE A 190 -27.45 -6.45 15.93
C PHE A 190 -26.97 -6.23 14.50
N SER A 191 -27.58 -5.28 13.81
CA SER A 191 -27.11 -4.86 12.48
C SER A 191 -27.02 -3.34 12.39
N LEU A 192 -25.88 -2.86 11.92
CA LEU A 192 -25.65 -1.47 11.56
C LEU A 192 -25.51 -1.39 10.04
N LYS A 193 -26.38 -0.63 9.40
CA LYS A 193 -26.35 -0.35 7.97
C LYS A 193 -25.96 1.10 7.74
N ILE A 194 -24.95 1.30 6.91
CA ILE A 194 -24.56 2.63 6.40
C ILE A 194 -24.60 2.56 4.87
N ASP A 195 -25.58 3.25 4.28
CA ASP A 195 -25.89 3.25 2.85
C ASP A 195 -26.10 1.86 2.22
N LYS A 196 -25.03 1.25 1.70
CA LYS A 196 -25.04 -0.09 1.10
C LYS A 196 -24.29 -1.13 1.93
N LYS A 197 -23.51 -0.69 2.92
CA LYS A 197 -22.69 -1.55 3.76
C LYS A 197 -23.46 -2.02 4.99
N TYR A 198 -23.29 -3.29 5.32
CA TYR A 198 -23.87 -3.93 6.49
C TYR A 198 -22.78 -4.42 7.41
N ARG A 199 -22.97 -4.17 8.70
CA ARG A 199 -22.15 -4.74 9.75
C ARG A 199 -23.05 -5.46 10.74
N ILE A 200 -22.76 -6.73 10.97
CA ILE A 200 -23.54 -7.61 11.85
C ILE A 200 -22.71 -7.99 13.06
N PHE A 201 -23.32 -7.89 14.23
CA PHE A 201 -22.76 -8.28 15.51
C PHE A 201 -23.61 -9.39 16.08
N GLY A 202 -23.03 -10.57 16.26
CA GLY A 202 -23.73 -11.72 16.79
C GLY A 202 -22.87 -12.53 17.74
N ARG A 203 -23.52 -13.45 18.45
CA ARG A 203 -22.81 -14.45 19.25
C ARG A 203 -21.96 -15.37 18.36
N GLU A 204 -21.02 -16.10 18.95
CA GLU A 204 -20.13 -17.01 18.21
C GLU A 204 -20.88 -18.00 17.30
N ASN A 205 -22.01 -18.51 17.77
CA ASN A 205 -22.86 -19.45 17.06
C ASN A 205 -23.84 -18.79 16.06
N PHE A 206 -23.76 -17.48 15.83
CA PHE A 206 -24.62 -16.77 14.88
C PHE A 206 -24.48 -17.32 13.46
N LYS A 207 -25.62 -17.60 12.82
CA LYS A 207 -25.70 -18.19 11.47
C LYS A 207 -26.38 -17.23 10.51
N ILE A 208 -25.57 -16.46 9.77
CA ILE A 208 -26.04 -15.50 8.75
C ILE A 208 -26.91 -16.14 7.68
N GLN A 209 -26.75 -17.45 7.42
CA GLN A 209 -27.54 -18.19 6.44
C GLN A 209 -29.05 -18.08 6.69
N LYS A 210 -29.47 -17.92 7.96
CA LYS A 210 -30.87 -17.72 8.34
C LYS A 210 -31.45 -16.38 7.85
N TYR A 211 -30.61 -15.42 7.48
CA TYR A 211 -30.99 -14.03 7.22
C TYR A 211 -30.58 -13.52 5.83
N LEU A 212 -30.13 -14.41 4.93
CA LEU A 212 -29.72 -14.05 3.57
C LEU A 212 -30.82 -13.32 2.76
N TYR A 213 -32.09 -13.61 3.04
CA TYR A 213 -33.21 -12.91 2.40
C TYR A 213 -33.32 -11.42 2.83
N ILE A 214 -32.79 -11.08 4.00
CA ILE A 214 -32.72 -9.71 4.54
C ILE A 214 -31.47 -9.00 4.02
N TYR A 215 -30.33 -9.71 4.02
CA TYR A 215 -29.02 -9.20 3.64
C TYR A 215 -28.63 -9.71 2.24
N LYS A 216 -29.23 -9.10 1.21
CA LYS A 216 -29.13 -9.55 -0.18
C LYS A 216 -27.76 -9.36 -0.82
N ASP A 217 -26.92 -8.49 -0.25
CA ASP A 217 -25.60 -8.14 -0.75
C ASP A 217 -24.55 -8.58 0.26
N LEU A 218 -23.94 -9.74 -0.01
CA LEU A 218 -22.90 -10.33 0.84
C LEU A 218 -21.52 -9.70 0.62
N GLU A 219 -21.30 -9.03 -0.52
CA GLU A 219 -20.01 -8.40 -0.81
C GLU A 219 -19.75 -7.19 0.09
N ASN A 220 -20.83 -6.55 0.56
CA ASN A 220 -20.79 -5.39 1.46
C ASN A 220 -21.11 -5.75 2.91
N LEU A 221 -20.96 -7.02 3.29
CA LEU A 221 -21.29 -7.53 4.62
C LEU A 221 -20.04 -7.84 5.46
N GLU A 222 -19.94 -7.20 6.62
CA GLU A 222 -18.97 -7.52 7.67
C GLU A 222 -19.66 -8.19 8.86
N ILE A 223 -19.05 -9.24 9.42
CA ILE A 223 -19.62 -9.98 10.55
C ILE A 223 -18.60 -10.08 11.68
N SER A 224 -18.96 -9.56 12.85
CA SER A 224 -18.22 -9.71 14.10
C SER A 224 -18.93 -10.68 15.02
N LYS A 225 -18.20 -11.70 15.49
CA LYS A 225 -18.72 -12.76 16.36
C LYS A 225 -17.96 -12.81 17.66
N THR A 226 -18.65 -12.57 18.76
CA THR A 226 -18.02 -12.46 20.09
C THR A 226 -19.08 -12.51 21.18
N GLU A 227 -18.68 -12.84 22.42
CA GLU A 227 -19.57 -12.85 23.57
C GLU A 227 -20.13 -11.46 23.89
N ASN A 228 -19.32 -10.40 23.70
CA ASN A 228 -19.69 -9.00 23.99
C ASN A 228 -20.23 -8.25 22.75
N PHE A 229 -20.86 -8.97 21.82
CA PHE A 229 -21.32 -8.43 20.54
C PHE A 229 -22.31 -7.26 20.68
N GLU A 230 -23.10 -7.25 21.76
CA GLU A 230 -24.03 -6.16 22.07
C GLU A 230 -23.29 -4.86 22.40
N GLU A 231 -22.32 -4.92 23.31
CA GLU A 231 -21.52 -3.75 23.72
C GLU A 231 -20.78 -3.16 22.51
N LEU A 232 -20.21 -4.01 21.66
CA LEU A 232 -19.55 -3.58 20.43
C LEU A 232 -20.50 -2.90 19.44
N ALA A 233 -21.72 -3.42 19.29
CA ALA A 233 -22.71 -2.85 18.38
C ALA A 233 -23.11 -1.43 18.82
N PHE A 234 -23.34 -1.23 20.11
CA PHE A 234 -23.70 0.07 20.68
C PHE A 234 -22.51 1.05 20.70
N LEU A 235 -21.30 0.57 20.99
CA LEU A 235 -20.09 1.38 20.90
C LEU A 235 -19.91 1.92 19.48
N GLU A 236 -20.03 1.07 18.47
CA GLU A 236 -19.86 1.49 17.08
C GLU A 236 -20.98 2.44 16.64
N LEU A 237 -22.22 2.19 17.05
CA LEU A 237 -23.33 3.14 16.83
C LEU A 237 -23.00 4.51 17.43
N GLN A 238 -22.54 4.55 18.68
CA GLN A 238 -22.17 5.78 19.37
C GLN A 238 -21.05 6.52 18.64
N GLU A 239 -20.01 5.82 18.18
CA GLU A 239 -18.93 6.42 17.40
C GLU A 239 -19.44 7.08 16.12
N LYS A 240 -20.32 6.41 15.36
CA LYS A 240 -20.90 6.96 14.12
C LYS A 240 -21.77 8.18 14.40
N LEU A 241 -22.63 8.09 15.40
CA LEU A 241 -23.54 9.18 15.77
C LEU A 241 -22.82 10.33 16.46
N SER A 242 -21.62 10.15 17.02
CA SER A 242 -20.84 11.21 17.64
C SER A 242 -20.24 12.19 16.63
N ASN A 243 -20.26 11.89 15.33
CA ASN A 243 -19.68 12.76 14.30
C ASN A 243 -20.46 14.10 14.17
N PRO A 244 -19.90 15.25 14.59
CA PRO A 244 -20.59 16.55 14.65
C PRO A 244 -21.13 17.04 13.30
N LYS A 245 -20.59 16.53 12.20
CA LYS A 245 -20.97 16.92 10.84
C LYS A 245 -21.84 15.88 10.12
N LEU A 246 -22.30 14.86 10.84
CA LEU A 246 -23.22 13.85 10.34
C LEU A 246 -24.51 14.52 9.85
N LYS A 247 -24.81 14.31 8.57
CA LYS A 247 -26.02 14.78 7.90
C LYS A 247 -26.66 13.59 7.22
N LEU A 248 -27.79 13.13 7.73
CA LEU A 248 -28.47 11.93 7.24
C LEU A 248 -29.71 12.32 6.44
N GLU A 249 -30.00 11.57 5.38
CA GLU A 249 -31.33 11.58 4.78
C GLU A 249 -32.29 10.69 5.58
N VAL A 250 -31.82 9.54 6.02
CA VAL A 250 -32.60 8.57 6.80
C VAL A 250 -31.83 8.13 8.03
N LEU A 251 -32.47 8.25 9.19
CA LEU A 251 -32.07 7.59 10.43
C LEU A 251 -33.19 6.61 10.83
N GLU A 252 -32.88 5.32 10.90
CA GLU A 252 -33.85 4.29 11.32
C GLU A 252 -33.29 3.51 12.51
N PHE A 253 -34.06 3.48 13.60
CA PHE A 253 -33.86 2.54 14.68
C PHE A 253 -34.99 1.53 14.67
N LYS A 254 -34.64 0.25 14.69
CA LYS A 254 -35.60 -0.84 14.88
C LYS A 254 -35.17 -1.69 16.05
N ALA A 255 -36.04 -1.95 17.02
CA ALA A 255 -35.72 -2.88 18.09
C ALA A 255 -36.89 -3.81 18.40
N GLU A 256 -36.58 -5.08 18.62
CA GLU A 256 -37.58 -6.08 19.02
C GLU A 256 -37.83 -6.07 20.54
N GLN A 257 -36.93 -5.47 21.33
CA GLN A 257 -37.04 -5.35 22.78
C GLN A 257 -36.98 -3.89 23.24
N CYS A 258 -37.80 -3.51 24.23
CA CYS A 258 -37.86 -2.14 24.74
C CYS A 258 -36.53 -1.67 25.38
N GLN A 259 -35.77 -2.58 25.99
CA GLN A 259 -34.50 -2.27 26.66
C GLN A 259 -33.43 -1.74 25.69
N ASP A 260 -33.52 -2.12 24.41
CA ASP A 260 -32.61 -1.62 23.38
C ASP A 260 -32.87 -0.15 23.06
N PHE A 261 -34.14 0.28 23.06
CA PHE A 261 -34.50 1.69 22.88
C PHE A 261 -33.96 2.54 24.02
N GLU A 262 -34.01 2.07 25.27
CA GLU A 262 -33.42 2.80 26.40
C GLU A 262 -31.90 3.02 26.24
N LYS A 263 -31.19 2.06 25.63
CA LYS A 263 -29.75 2.21 25.34
C LYS A 263 -29.50 3.20 24.21
N ILE A 264 -30.32 3.16 23.15
CA ILE A 264 -30.24 4.13 22.05
C ILE A 264 -30.52 5.54 22.58
N ASP A 265 -31.54 5.72 23.41
CA ASP A 265 -31.89 7.00 24.01
C ASP A 265 -30.73 7.56 24.85
N LYS A 266 -30.10 6.73 25.68
CA LYS A 266 -28.89 7.12 26.43
C LYS A 266 -27.74 7.58 25.52
N ILE A 267 -27.51 6.89 24.40
CA ILE A 267 -26.49 7.30 23.42
C ILE A 267 -26.85 8.67 22.82
N LEU A 268 -28.10 8.88 22.44
CA LEU A 268 -28.58 10.14 21.88
C LEU A 268 -28.48 11.30 22.88
N GLU A 269 -28.79 11.05 24.16
CA GLU A 269 -28.61 12.02 25.24
C GLU A 269 -27.13 12.37 25.45
N GLN A 270 -26.24 11.37 25.49
CA GLN A 270 -24.80 11.57 25.66
C GLN A 270 -24.16 12.37 24.52
N ILE A 271 -24.67 12.23 23.30
CA ILE A 271 -24.20 13.01 22.14
C ILE A 271 -24.45 14.51 22.36
N GLY A 272 -25.49 14.89 23.12
CA GLY A 272 -25.68 16.25 23.62
C GLY A 272 -25.85 17.34 22.55
N ARG A 273 -26.12 16.95 21.29
CA ARG A 273 -26.28 17.86 20.15
C ARG A 273 -27.39 17.41 19.21
N LYS A 274 -27.93 18.35 18.45
CA LYS A 274 -28.92 18.05 17.40
C LYS A 274 -28.26 17.33 16.22
N LEU A 275 -28.85 16.21 15.82
CA LEU A 275 -28.53 15.52 14.57
C LEU A 275 -29.31 16.14 13.43
N TRP A 276 -28.66 16.38 12.29
CA TRP A 276 -29.35 16.80 11.07
C TRP A 276 -29.82 15.56 10.32
N VAL A 277 -31.14 15.35 10.28
CA VAL A 277 -31.76 14.19 9.64
C VAL A 277 -32.99 14.66 8.86
N LYS A 278 -33.15 14.25 7.60
CA LYS A 278 -34.36 14.55 6.82
C LYS A 278 -35.57 13.70 7.25
N SER A 279 -35.35 12.42 7.54
CA SER A 279 -36.38 11.47 7.96
C SER A 279 -35.90 10.59 9.10
N VAL A 280 -36.67 10.52 10.19
CA VAL A 280 -36.44 9.62 11.33
C VAL A 280 -37.52 8.54 11.35
N LYS A 281 -37.14 7.28 11.58
CA LYS A 281 -38.05 6.14 11.76
C LYS A 281 -37.66 5.37 13.01
N LEU A 282 -38.62 5.18 13.92
CA LEU A 282 -38.49 4.35 15.10
C LEU A 282 -39.51 3.21 14.97
N ARG A 283 -39.09 1.95 15.06
CA ARG A 283 -39.92 0.77 14.74
C ARG A 283 -39.72 -0.40 15.68
#